data_AF-T1GTC2-F1
#
_entry.id   AF-T1GTC2-F1
#
_cell.length_a   1.000
_cell.length_b   1.000
_cell.length_c   1.000
_cell.angle_alpha   90.00
_cell.angle_beta   90.00
_cell.angle_gamma   90.00
#
_symmetry.space_group_name_H-M   'P 1'
#
loop_
_entity.id
_entity.type
_entity.pdbx_description
1 polymer ?
#
loop_
_entity_poly.entity_id
_entity_poly.type
_entity_poly.pdbx_seq_one_letter_code
_entity_poly.pdbx_strand_id
1 'polypeptide(L)'
;MAYLKPQSSIADFIAENKNGKVIELARKRGWKGYWVCLKGTTLLFYPCDSREGRSVEAAPKHLIIVDGAIMQPIPEHPKRDYIFCLSTAFGDAYLFQAPCQVIS
;
A
#
# COMPACT_ATOMS: atom_id res chain seq x y z
N MET A 1 12.47 -9.18 12.35
CA MET A 1 11.35 -8.82 11.46
C MET A 1 10.51 -7.79 12.18
N ALA A 2 10.32 -6.60 11.60
CA ALA A 2 9.35 -5.64 12.13
C ALA A 2 7.95 -6.07 11.65
N TYR A 3 7.07 -6.42 12.59
CA TYR A 3 5.68 -6.73 12.31
C TYR A 3 4.89 -5.43 12.28
N LEU A 4 4.48 -4.97 11.09
CA LEU A 4 3.42 -3.97 10.99
C LEU A 4 2.11 -4.65 11.40
N LYS A 5 1.46 -4.13 12.43
CA LYS A 5 0.17 -4.63 12.93
C LYS A 5 -0.95 -4.45 11.87
N PRO A 6 -2.04 -5.23 11.98
CA PRO A 6 -2.85 -5.65 10.82
C PRO A 6 -3.96 -4.77 10.26
N GLN A 7 -3.81 -3.50 9.89
CA GLN A 7 -4.98 -2.78 9.34
C GLN A 7 -4.62 -1.71 8.30
N SER A 8 -3.75 -2.02 7.35
CA SER A 8 -3.52 -1.15 6.20
C SER A 8 -4.46 -1.54 5.04
N SER A 9 -5.45 -0.70 4.75
CA SER A 9 -6.17 -0.80 3.47
C SER A 9 -5.44 0.00 2.42
N ILE A 10 -5.30 -0.56 1.21
CA ILE A 10 -4.70 0.14 0.06
C ILE A 10 -5.85 0.71 -0.76
N ALA A 11 -5.78 2.00 -1.08
CA ALA A 11 -6.40 2.48 -2.30
C ALA A 11 -5.40 2.27 -3.42
N ASP A 12 -5.83 1.45 -4.36
CA ASP A 12 -5.17 1.23 -5.62
C ASP A 12 -4.61 2.55 -6.20
N PHE A 13 -3.29 2.56 -6.36
CA PHE A 13 -2.55 3.15 -7.47
C PHE A 13 -3.02 4.55 -7.89
N ILE A 14 -2.30 5.59 -7.48
CA ILE A 14 -2.59 6.97 -7.93
C ILE A 14 -2.05 7.16 -9.34
N ALA A 15 -0.86 6.61 -9.62
CA ALA A 15 -0.21 6.78 -10.90
C ALA A 15 0.65 5.58 -11.30
N GLU A 16 0.63 5.26 -12.58
CA GLU A 16 1.43 4.23 -13.24
C GLU A 16 2.50 4.88 -14.10
N ASN A 17 3.75 4.46 -13.94
CA ASN A 17 4.79 4.84 -14.89
C ASN A 17 4.79 3.91 -16.11
N LYS A 18 4.19 4.37 -17.21
CA LYS A 18 4.27 3.65 -18.49
C LYS A 18 5.65 3.82 -19.10
N ASN A 19 6.40 2.71 -19.16
CA ASN A 19 7.69 2.59 -19.84
C ASN A 19 8.78 3.56 -19.32
N GLY A 20 8.71 4.01 -18.06
CA GLY A 20 9.72 4.88 -17.48
C GLY A 20 9.65 6.35 -17.90
N LYS A 21 8.61 6.77 -18.64
CA LYS A 21 8.56 8.10 -19.29
C LYS A 21 7.30 8.90 -18.99
N VAL A 22 6.15 8.26 -18.84
CA VAL A 22 4.87 8.95 -18.69
C VAL A 22 4.19 8.43 -17.43
N ILE A 23 3.92 9.35 -16.51
CA ILE A 23 3.15 9.09 -15.29
C ILE A 23 1.68 9.40 -15.64
N GLU A 24 0.84 8.38 -15.61
CA GLU A 24 -0.61 8.52 -15.85
C GLU A 24 -1.41 8.15 -14.61
N LEU A 25 -2.57 8.77 -14.43
CA LEU A 25 -3.50 8.34 -13.38
C LEU A 25 -3.89 6.88 -13.60
N ALA A 26 -3.79 6.07 -12.55
CA ALA A 26 -4.23 4.69 -12.66
C ALA A 26 -5.74 4.61 -12.93
N ARG A 27 -6.17 3.48 -13.48
CA ARG A 27 -7.58 3.14 -13.51
C ARG A 27 -8.11 3.10 -12.08
N LYS A 28 -9.15 3.89 -11.81
CA LYS A 28 -9.82 3.96 -10.51
C LYS A 28 -10.28 2.58 -10.09
N ARG A 29 -9.56 1.98 -9.14
CA ARG A 29 -9.95 0.74 -8.48
C ARG A 29 -10.28 1.07 -7.02
N GLY A 30 -11.26 0.38 -6.46
CA GLY A 30 -11.73 0.65 -5.10
C GLY A 30 -10.67 0.32 -4.03
N TRP A 31 -10.89 0.80 -2.81
CA TRP A 31 -10.06 0.42 -1.66
C TRP A 31 -10.21 -1.08 -1.36
N LYS A 32 -9.09 -1.76 -1.08
CA LYS A 32 -9.06 -3.18 -0.70
C LYS A 32 -8.24 -3.39 0.57
N GLY A 33 -8.73 -4.30 1.42
CA GLY A 33 -8.03 -4.71 2.63
C GLY A 33 -6.97 -5.76 2.32
N TYR A 34 -5.77 -5.55 2.84
CA TYR A 34 -4.66 -6.51 2.76
C TYR A 34 -3.98 -6.64 4.11
N TRP A 35 -3.48 -7.84 4.38
CA TRP A 35 -2.40 -8.02 5.34
C TRP A 35 -1.09 -7.63 4.65
N VAL A 36 -0.31 -6.78 5.31
CA VAL A 36 0.91 -6.22 4.74
C VAL A 36 2.08 -6.52 5.65
N CYS A 37 3.16 -7.06 5.10
CA CYS A 37 4.42 -7.20 5.82
C CYS A 37 5.58 -6.65 4.99
N LEU A 38 6.58 -6.11 5.68
CA LEU A 38 7.83 -5.64 5.07
C LEU A 38 8.89 -6.74 5.23
N LYS A 39 9.42 -7.22 4.11
CA LYS A 39 10.54 -8.16 4.06
C LYS A 39 11.68 -7.54 3.27
N GLY A 40 12.78 -7.20 3.94
CA GLY A 40 13.82 -6.38 3.32
C GLY A 40 13.25 -5.03 2.89
N THR A 41 13.38 -4.69 1.61
CA THR A 41 12.82 -3.48 1.00
C THR A 41 11.54 -3.75 0.18
N THR A 42 10.84 -4.85 0.48
CA THR A 42 9.63 -5.25 -0.25
C THR A 42 8.42 -5.33 0.66
N LEU A 43 7.37 -4.59 0.34
CA LEU A 43 6.04 -4.76 0.91
C LEU A 43 5.33 -5.93 0.22
N LEU A 44 4.84 -6.87 1.02
CA LEU A 44 4.13 -8.07 0.59
C LEU A 44 2.67 -7.97 0.99
N PHE A 45 1.76 -8.18 0.03
CA PHE A 45 0.32 -7.98 0.21
C PHE A 45 -0.44 -9.29 0.11
N TYR A 46 -1.02 -9.71 1.23
CA TYR A 46 -1.82 -10.92 1.34
C TYR A 46 -3.30 -10.55 1.43
N PRO A 47 -4.19 -11.15 0.62
CA PRO A 47 -5.62 -10.86 0.68
C PRO A 47 -6.18 -11.12 2.09
N CYS A 48 -7.06 -10.24 2.55
CA CYS A 48 -7.93 -10.54 3.68
C CYS A 48 -9.11 -11.40 3.17
N ASP A 49 -8.91 -12.69 2.91
CA ASP A 49 -10.04 -13.56 2.53
C ASP A 49 -11.03 -13.68 3.71
N SER A 50 -12.32 -13.60 3.39
CA SER A 50 -13.42 -13.53 4.36
C SER A 50 -13.81 -14.89 4.97
N ARG A 51 -13.16 -16.00 4.60
CA ARG A 51 -13.65 -17.34 4.94
C ARG A 51 -12.70 -18.25 5.72
N GLU A 52 -11.38 -18.12 5.65
CA GLU A 52 -10.49 -19.02 6.40
C GLU A 52 -9.32 -18.26 7.01
N GLY A 53 -9.15 -18.45 8.31
CA GLY A 53 -8.22 -17.71 9.13
C GLY A 53 -6.79 -17.80 8.63
N ARG A 54 -6.12 -16.64 8.61
CA ARG A 54 -4.67 -16.43 8.74
C ARG A 54 -3.76 -17.57 8.26
N SER A 55 -3.95 -18.09 7.05
CA SER A 55 -2.93 -18.93 6.45
C SER A 55 -1.85 -17.99 5.89
N VAL A 56 -0.75 -17.87 6.63
CA VAL A 56 0.51 -17.24 6.15
C VAL A 56 1.14 -18.07 5.02
N GLU A 57 0.58 -19.24 4.69
CA GLU A 57 1.02 -20.07 3.55
C GLU A 57 0.48 -19.56 2.21
N ALA A 58 -0.52 -18.68 2.20
CA ALA A 58 -0.99 -18.07 0.96
C ALA A 58 0.11 -17.21 0.34
N ALA A 59 0.37 -17.37 -0.97
CA ALA A 59 1.33 -16.52 -1.67
C ALA A 59 0.87 -15.05 -1.67
N PRO A 60 1.78 -14.06 -1.55
CA PRO A 60 1.42 -12.66 -1.64
C PRO A 60 0.85 -12.35 -3.04
N LYS A 61 -0.26 -11.62 -3.09
CA LYS A 61 -0.95 -11.26 -4.33
C LYS A 61 -0.29 -10.09 -5.05
N HIS A 62 0.29 -9.17 -4.27
CA HIS A 62 1.02 -8.02 -4.79
C HIS A 62 2.33 -7.85 -4.04
N LEU A 63 3.31 -7.26 -4.72
CA LEU A 63 4.60 -6.87 -4.17
C LEU A 63 4.88 -5.42 -4.57
N ILE A 64 5.42 -4.63 -3.66
CA ILE A 64 5.91 -3.27 -3.95
C ILE A 64 7.33 -3.15 -3.40
N ILE A 65 8.27 -2.75 -4.25
CA ILE A 65 9.63 -2.41 -3.82
C ILE A 65 9.62 -0.98 -3.31
N VAL A 66 10.08 -0.78 -2.07
CA VAL A 66 10.08 0.51 -1.38
C VAL A 66 11.48 1.05 -1.13
N ASP A 67 12.50 0.48 -1.77
CA ASP A 67 13.84 1.06 -1.77
C ASP A 67 13.83 2.42 -2.48
N GLY A 68 14.33 3.45 -1.80
CA GLY A 68 14.22 4.85 -2.25
C GLY A 68 12.79 5.41 -2.31
N ALA A 69 11.79 4.75 -1.73
CA ALA A 69 10.43 5.28 -1.69
C ALA A 69 10.27 6.42 -0.68
N ILE A 70 9.36 7.34 -0.97
CA ILE A 70 9.00 8.47 -0.11
C ILE A 70 7.56 8.29 0.34
N MET A 71 7.30 8.54 1.63
CA MET A 71 5.97 8.49 2.22
C MET A 71 5.55 9.88 2.71
N GLN A 72 4.31 10.28 2.42
CA GLN A 72 3.76 11.57 2.84
C GLN A 72 2.33 11.40 3.38
N PRO A 73 2.00 11.96 4.56
CA PRO A 73 0.62 11.97 5.04
C PRO A 73 -0.27 12.85 4.16
N ILE A 74 -1.52 12.46 3.98
CA ILE A 74 -2.55 13.19 3.22
C ILE A 74 -3.75 13.46 4.15
N PRO A 75 -3.62 14.35 5.15
CA PRO A 75 -4.68 14.65 6.10
C PRO A 75 -5.93 15.28 5.45
N GLU A 76 -5.77 15.92 4.29
CA GLU A 76 -6.83 16.57 3.52
C GLU A 76 -7.66 15.60 2.65
N HIS A 77 -7.41 14.29 2.74
CA HIS A 77 -8.11 13.31 1.91
C HIS A 77 -9.62 13.36 2.15
N PRO A 78 -10.46 13.54 1.10
CA PRO A 78 -11.85 14.01 1.26
C PRO A 78 -12.82 13.01 1.86
N LYS A 79 -12.42 11.73 2.04
CA LYS A 79 -13.34 10.63 2.41
C LYS A 79 -12.85 9.72 3.53
N ARG A 80 -11.59 9.84 3.93
CA ARG A 80 -10.94 8.87 4.84
C ARG A 80 -9.85 9.57 5.61
N ASP A 81 -9.73 9.21 6.88
CA ASP A 81 -8.65 9.66 7.76
C ASP A 81 -7.45 8.73 7.69
N TYR A 82 -6.32 9.21 8.22
CA TYR A 82 -5.06 8.47 8.33
C TYR A 82 -4.52 7.96 7.00
N ILE A 83 -4.71 8.76 5.95
CA ILE A 83 -4.20 8.47 4.62
C ILE A 83 -2.74 8.90 4.52
N PHE A 84 -1.94 8.07 3.86
CA PHE A 84 -0.61 8.43 3.40
C PHE A 84 -0.40 7.96 1.96
N CYS A 85 0.35 8.74 1.20
CA CYS A 85 0.85 8.38 -0.12
C CYS A 85 2.23 7.74 0.02
N LEU A 86 2.49 6.70 -0.76
CA LEU A 86 3.80 6.10 -0.96
C LEU A 86 4.15 6.21 -2.44
N SER A 87 5.24 6.92 -2.75
CA SER A 87 5.79 7.06 -4.09
C SER A 87 7.08 6.26 -4.19
N THR A 88 7.17 5.35 -5.15
CA THR A 88 8.34 4.48 -5.34
C THR A 88 9.39 5.17 -6.22
N ALA A 89 10.64 4.70 -6.14
CA ALA A 89 11.71 5.16 -7.03
C ALA A 89 11.45 4.85 -8.52
N PHE A 90 10.48 3.98 -8.82
CA PHE A 90 10.08 3.62 -10.19
C PHE A 90 9.01 4.56 -10.78
N GLY A 91 8.52 5.53 -9.98
CA GLY A 91 7.52 6.51 -10.41
C GLY A 91 6.07 6.09 -10.18
N ASP A 92 5.85 4.96 -9.52
CA ASP A 92 4.52 4.51 -9.09
C ASP A 92 4.12 5.17 -7.77
N ALA A 93 2.83 5.47 -7.61
CA ALA A 93 2.31 6.04 -6.36
C ALA A 93 1.07 5.27 -5.86
N TYR A 94 0.93 5.12 -4.55
CA TYR A 94 -0.13 4.34 -3.90
C TYR A 94 -0.69 5.09 -2.70
N LEU A 95 -2.00 5.00 -2.46
CA LEU A 95 -2.61 5.48 -1.22
C LEU A 95 -2.79 4.32 -0.25
N PHE A 96 -2.46 4.57 1.00
CA PHE A 96 -2.68 3.66 2.11
C PHE A 96 -3.48 4.36 3.19
N GLN A 97 -4.31 3.60 3.88
CA GLN A 97 -4.97 4.04 5.09
C GLN A 97 -4.41 3.25 6.28
N ALA A 98 -3.85 3.94 7.26
CA ALA A 98 -3.46 3.37 8.54
C ALA A 98 -4.67 3.23 9.49
N PRO A 99 -4.63 2.32 10.49
CA PRO A 99 -5.70 2.22 11.49
C PRO A 99 -5.77 3.42 12.44
N CYS A 100 -4.65 4.12 12.62
CA CYS A 100 -4.56 5.30 13.46
C CYS A 100 -3.35 6.16 13.07
N GLN A 101 -3.34 7.39 13.55
CA GLN A 101 -2.15 8.24 13.52
C GLN A 101 -1.19 7.80 14.63
N VAL A 102 0.02 7.39 14.24
CA VAL A 102 1.12 7.16 15.18
C VAL A 102 2.12 8.29 14.96
N ILE A 103 2.28 9.15 15.95
CA ILE A 103 3.29 10.20 15.97
C ILE A 103 4.58 9.53 16.44
N SER A 104 5.61 9.51 15.59
CA SER A 104 6.96 9.08 15.95
C SER A 104 7.83 10.26 16.35
#